data_AF-A0A353Y2W5-F1
#
_entry.id   AF-A0A353Y2W5-F1
#
_cell.length_a   1.000
_cell.length_b   1.000
_cell.length_c   1.000
_cell.angle_alpha   90.00
_cell.angle_beta   90.00
_cell.angle_gamma   90.00
#
_symmetry.space_group_name_H-M   'P 1'
#
loop_
_entity.id
_entity.type
_entity.pdbx_description
1 polymer ?
#
loop_
_entity_poly.entity_id
_entity_poly.type
_entity_poly.pdbx_seq_one_letter_code
_entity_poly.pdbx_strand_id
1 'polypeptide(L)'
;MQERSLPSFRESSDAGASPLAGLGTGRLRDSGWAPVFPEGANPAEPARTQVLHDWVLAPEQRAAGLLFQPLDGNPRHGVLALFVDEGELHGAIEIVERQGRWLVMPDDLRARSLAVAAMAQAGPRGFLRSSIAGTPDRRFIFFNTLRDGTTATLVERRREGGVAVT
;
A
#
# COMPACT_ATOMS: atom_id res chain seq x y z
N MET A 1 -34.62 61.71 3.74
CA MET A 1 -35.35 60.46 4.03
C MET A 1 -34.55 59.34 3.34
N GLN A 2 -33.92 58.36 3.96
CA GLN A 2 -33.73 57.95 5.35
C GLN A 2 -32.37 57.22 5.37
N GLU A 3 -31.60 57.47 6.42
CA GLU A 3 -30.40 56.73 6.79
C GLU A 3 -30.77 55.27 7.08
N ARG A 4 -29.98 54.30 6.59
CA ARG A 4 -30.10 52.91 7.03
C ARG A 4 -29.24 52.71 8.26
N SER A 5 -29.91 52.69 9.40
CA SER A 5 -29.41 52.43 10.74
C SER A 5 -28.72 51.07 10.86
N LEU A 6 -27.56 51.07 11.54
CA LEU A 6 -26.98 49.90 12.20
C LEU A 6 -27.87 49.51 13.40
N PRO A 7 -28.06 48.22 13.70
CA PRO A 7 -28.38 47.81 15.06
C PRO A 7 -27.10 47.56 15.85
N SER A 8 -26.94 48.31 16.95
CA SER A 8 -26.01 48.02 18.04
C SER A 8 -26.76 47.43 19.24
N PHE A 9 -26.04 46.57 19.97
CA PHE A 9 -26.27 46.10 21.35
C PHE A 9 -27.46 45.17 21.66
N ARG A 10 -27.14 43.97 22.19
CA ARG A 10 -26.89 43.80 23.63
C ARG A 10 -26.15 42.49 23.93
N GLU A 11 -25.00 42.61 24.60
CA GLU A 11 -24.35 41.52 25.33
C GLU A 11 -25.28 41.02 26.44
N SER A 12 -25.43 39.70 26.53
CA SER A 12 -25.72 39.02 27.79
C SER A 12 -24.51 38.14 28.07
N SER A 13 -23.63 38.64 28.93
CA SER A 13 -22.58 37.85 29.57
C SER A 13 -23.24 36.94 30.59
N ASP A 14 -23.07 35.64 30.43
CA ASP A 14 -23.06 34.75 31.60
C ASP A 14 -21.87 33.80 31.47
N ALA A 15 -21.03 33.88 32.49
CA ALA A 15 -19.76 33.20 32.58
C ALA A 15 -19.97 31.70 32.84
N GLY A 16 -19.20 30.86 32.14
CA GLY A 16 -19.21 29.42 32.40
C GLY A 16 -18.12 28.71 31.62
N ALA A 17 -16.92 28.71 32.20
CA ALA A 17 -15.82 27.74 32.03
C ALA A 17 -15.86 26.80 30.80
N SER A 18 -14.81 26.88 29.97
CA SER A 18 -14.30 25.73 29.21
C SER A 18 -14.14 24.53 30.16
N PRO A 19 -14.72 23.36 29.82
CA PRO A 19 -13.88 22.24 29.41
C PRO A 19 -14.58 21.26 28.44
N LEU A 20 -14.12 21.22 27.19
CA LEU A 20 -14.17 20.04 26.33
C LEU A 20 -12.78 19.96 25.69
N ALA A 21 -11.74 19.50 26.38
CA ALA A 21 -11.52 18.11 26.73
C ALA A 21 -12.01 17.17 25.62
N GLY A 22 -11.10 16.83 24.70
CA GLY A 22 -11.26 15.65 23.85
C GLY A 22 -11.77 15.89 22.44
N LEU A 23 -11.19 16.84 21.69
CA LEU A 23 -10.91 16.55 20.28
C LEU A 23 -9.77 15.54 20.25
N GLY A 24 -10.11 14.32 20.66
CA GLY A 24 -9.28 13.15 20.41
C GLY A 24 -9.10 13.12 18.91
N THR A 25 -7.85 13.31 18.49
CA THR A 25 -7.34 12.71 17.27
C THR A 25 -8.01 11.37 17.16
N GLY A 26 -8.88 11.23 16.16
CA GLY A 26 -9.54 9.97 15.87
C GLY A 26 -8.42 8.99 15.57
N ARG A 27 -7.92 8.33 16.62
CA ARG A 27 -7.15 7.10 16.51
C ARG A 27 -8.02 6.26 15.63
N LEU A 28 -7.57 6.11 14.38
CA LEU A 28 -8.09 5.14 13.46
C LEU A 28 -8.03 3.84 14.24
N ARG A 29 -9.20 3.47 14.79
CA ARG A 29 -9.35 2.30 15.64
C ARG A 29 -8.72 1.16 14.88
N ASP A 30 -7.84 0.46 15.57
CA ASP A 30 -7.57 -0.96 15.50
C ASP A 30 -8.65 -1.72 14.70
N SER A 31 -8.66 -1.56 13.37
CA SER A 31 -9.33 -2.48 12.48
C SER A 31 -8.46 -3.70 12.60
N GLY A 32 -8.94 -4.66 13.41
CA GLY A 32 -8.28 -5.91 13.70
C GLY A 32 -8.03 -6.68 12.42
N TRP A 33 -6.98 -6.31 11.71
CA TRP A 33 -6.45 -7.02 10.55
C TRP A 33 -5.72 -8.23 11.11
N ALA A 34 -6.49 -9.29 11.35
CA ALA A 34 -5.91 -10.59 11.62
C ALA A 34 -5.07 -10.98 10.40
N PRO A 35 -3.77 -11.30 10.56
CA PRO A 35 -2.99 -11.86 9.47
C PRO A 35 -3.67 -13.12 8.96
N VAL A 36 -3.64 -13.37 7.65
CA VAL A 36 -4.27 -14.53 6.99
C VAL A 36 -3.49 -15.85 7.27
N PHE A 37 -2.90 -15.99 8.46
CA PHE A 37 -2.15 -17.17 8.86
C PHE A 37 -2.66 -17.70 10.20
N PRO A 38 -2.68 -19.04 10.39
CA PRO A 38 -3.12 -19.65 11.63
C PRO A 38 -2.26 -19.18 12.80
N GLU A 39 -2.94 -18.74 13.85
CA GLU A 39 -2.35 -18.46 15.17
C GLU A 39 -1.52 -19.67 15.62
N GLY A 40 -0.20 -19.52 15.77
CA GLY A 40 0.70 -20.59 16.21
C GLY A 40 1.97 -20.79 15.38
N ALA A 41 2.16 -20.09 14.26
CA ALA A 41 3.43 -20.11 13.53
C ALA A 41 4.51 -19.30 14.30
N ASN A 42 5.30 -19.99 15.12
CA ASN A 42 6.52 -19.50 15.77
C ASN A 42 7.33 -18.56 14.83
N PRO A 43 7.73 -17.34 15.21
CA PRO A 43 8.51 -16.49 14.34
C PRO A 43 9.97 -16.95 14.35
N ALA A 44 10.22 -18.08 13.69
CA ALA A 44 11.50 -18.24 13.00
C ALA A 44 11.73 -16.95 12.18
N GLU A 45 12.97 -16.47 12.17
CA GLU A 45 13.38 -15.31 11.38
C GLU A 45 12.67 -15.36 10.02
N PRO A 46 12.07 -14.25 9.56
CA PRO A 46 11.38 -14.25 8.28
C PRO A 46 12.36 -14.79 7.25
N ALA A 47 11.95 -15.87 6.57
CA ALA A 47 12.74 -16.45 5.51
C ALA A 47 13.17 -15.32 4.58
N ARG A 48 14.44 -15.35 4.13
CA ARG A 48 15.02 -14.30 3.26
C ARG A 48 14.09 -13.95 2.09
N THR A 49 13.36 -14.96 1.62
CA THR A 49 12.35 -14.86 0.58
C THR A 49 11.00 -15.33 1.13
N GLN A 50 9.94 -14.59 0.81
CA GLN A 50 8.56 -14.89 1.17
C GLN A 50 7.68 -14.87 -0.09
N VAL A 51 6.75 -15.82 -0.23
CA VAL A 51 5.68 -15.76 -1.24
C VAL A 51 4.60 -14.82 -0.72
N LEU A 52 4.20 -13.84 -1.53
CA LEU A 52 3.15 -12.88 -1.18
C LEU A 52 1.79 -13.32 -1.72
N HIS A 53 1.73 -13.65 -2.99
CA HIS A 53 0.47 -13.85 -3.69
C HIS A 53 0.68 -14.70 -4.94
N ASP A 54 -0.27 -15.58 -5.21
CA ASP A 54 -0.33 -16.42 -6.39
C ASP A 54 -1.39 -15.86 -7.34
N TRP A 55 -0.96 -15.40 -8.51
CA TRP A 55 -1.80 -14.83 -9.55
C TRP A 55 -2.23 -15.90 -10.55
N VAL A 56 -3.54 -16.06 -10.68
CA VAL A 56 -4.14 -16.95 -11.69
C VAL A 56 -4.24 -16.20 -13.00
N LEU A 57 -3.32 -16.49 -13.92
CA LEU A 57 -3.34 -15.93 -15.27
C LEU A 57 -4.11 -16.85 -16.23
N ALA A 58 -4.74 -16.28 -17.26
CA ALA A 58 -5.25 -17.06 -18.38
C ALA A 58 -4.08 -17.75 -19.12
N PRO A 59 -4.30 -18.89 -19.82
CA PRO A 59 -3.24 -19.65 -20.47
C PRO A 59 -2.36 -18.84 -21.45
N GLU A 60 -2.95 -17.86 -22.12
CA GLU A 60 -2.28 -16.96 -23.05
C GLU A 60 -1.60 -15.76 -22.39
N GLN A 61 -1.92 -15.46 -21.13
CA GLN A 61 -1.39 -14.31 -20.40
C GLN A 61 -0.05 -14.64 -19.74
N ARG A 62 0.88 -13.70 -19.84
CA ARG A 62 2.17 -13.75 -19.14
C ARG A 62 2.34 -12.53 -18.27
N ALA A 63 2.91 -12.74 -17.09
CA ALA A 63 3.36 -11.65 -16.24
C ALA A 63 4.43 -10.82 -16.97
N ALA A 64 4.12 -9.56 -17.23
CA ALA A 64 4.99 -8.63 -17.96
C ALA A 64 5.63 -7.60 -17.03
N GLY A 65 5.03 -7.29 -15.87
CA GLY A 65 5.60 -6.29 -14.99
C GLY A 65 5.03 -6.28 -13.58
N LEU A 66 5.78 -5.66 -12.68
CA LEU A 66 5.38 -5.31 -11.32
C LEU A 66 5.55 -3.82 -11.07
N LEU A 67 4.62 -3.26 -10.30
CA LEU A 67 4.73 -1.91 -9.76
C LEU A 67 4.47 -1.95 -8.26
N PHE A 68 5.37 -1.35 -7.49
CA PHE A 68 5.12 -1.06 -6.07
C PHE A 68 4.95 0.45 -5.90
N GLN A 69 3.78 0.86 -5.42
CA GLN A 69 3.49 2.25 -5.05
C GLN A 69 3.34 2.35 -3.54
N PRO A 70 4.24 3.06 -2.84
CA PRO A 70 4.08 3.35 -1.42
C PRO A 70 2.83 4.18 -1.15
N LEU A 71 2.17 3.90 -0.03
CA LEU A 71 1.05 4.67 0.49
C LEU A 71 1.51 5.53 1.67
N ASP A 72 0.96 6.74 1.77
CA ASP A 72 1.18 7.66 2.89
C ASP A 72 2.66 7.95 3.22
N GLY A 73 3.54 7.86 2.22
CA GLY A 73 4.99 8.03 2.38
C GLY A 73 5.69 6.89 3.12
N ASN A 74 4.99 5.80 3.44
CA ASN A 74 5.53 4.67 4.17
C ASN A 74 6.14 3.63 3.20
N PRO A 75 7.47 3.40 3.18
CA PRO A 75 8.08 2.40 2.29
C PRO A 75 7.75 0.95 2.66
N ARG A 76 7.06 0.74 3.79
CA ARG A 76 6.60 -0.55 4.32
C ARG A 76 5.11 -0.78 4.11
N HIS A 77 4.42 0.09 3.40
CA HIS A 77 3.00 -0.05 3.12
C HIS A 77 2.72 0.48 1.72
N GLY A 78 2.11 -0.34 0.87
CA GLY A 78 1.95 0.03 -0.52
C GLY A 78 0.97 -0.84 -1.26
N VAL A 79 0.71 -0.47 -2.51
CA VAL A 79 0.04 -1.33 -3.47
C VAL A 79 1.08 -1.98 -4.37
N LEU A 80 0.95 -3.28 -4.55
CA LEU A 80 1.71 -4.05 -5.52
C LEU A 80 0.78 -4.48 -6.64
N ALA A 81 1.07 -4.04 -7.86
CA ALA A 81 0.28 -4.32 -9.05
C ALA A 81 1.03 -5.25 -10.00
N LEU A 82 0.30 -6.23 -10.55
CA LEU A 82 0.77 -7.12 -11.61
C LEU A 82 0.23 -6.64 -12.96
N PHE A 83 1.14 -6.52 -13.91
CA PHE A 83 0.81 -6.29 -15.31
C PHE A 83 1.05 -7.55 -16.12
N VAL A 84 0.16 -7.79 -17.07
CA VAL A 84 0.31 -8.84 -18.09
C VAL A 84 0.72 -8.22 -19.42
N ASP A 85 0.77 -9.04 -20.47
CA ASP A 85 1.13 -8.63 -21.82
C ASP A 85 0.48 -7.30 -22.23
N GLU A 86 1.23 -6.51 -23.01
CA GLU A 86 0.83 -5.17 -23.46
C GLU A 86 0.69 -4.11 -22.34
N GLY A 87 0.91 -4.48 -21.07
CA GLY A 87 0.90 -3.57 -19.93
C GLY A 87 -0.47 -3.41 -19.29
N GLU A 88 -1.40 -4.34 -19.55
CA GLU A 88 -2.70 -4.36 -18.92
C GLU A 88 -2.59 -4.73 -17.43
N LEU A 89 -3.36 -4.03 -16.58
CA LEU A 89 -3.44 -4.34 -15.16
C LEU A 89 -4.24 -5.63 -14.95
N HIS A 90 -3.55 -6.70 -14.58
CA HIS A 90 -4.19 -7.96 -14.23
C HIS A 90 -4.84 -7.87 -12.84
N GLY A 91 -4.05 -7.51 -11.84
CA GLY A 91 -4.48 -7.44 -10.46
C GLY A 91 -3.58 -6.56 -9.60
N ALA A 92 -4.07 -6.21 -8.42
CA ALA A 92 -3.33 -5.43 -7.46
C ALA A 92 -3.71 -5.85 -6.05
N ILE A 93 -2.73 -5.86 -5.15
CA ILE A 93 -2.88 -6.17 -3.74
C ILE A 93 -2.31 -5.04 -2.90
N GLU A 94 -2.96 -4.72 -1.80
CA GLU A 94 -2.36 -3.86 -0.79
C GLU A 94 -1.52 -4.71 0.15
N ILE A 95 -0.30 -4.27 0.44
CA ILE A 95 0.66 -5.00 1.25
C ILE A 95 1.29 -4.12 2.31
N VAL A 96 1.53 -4.70 3.49
CA VAL A 96 2.18 -4.02 4.61
C VAL A 96 3.22 -4.92 5.26
N GLU A 97 4.39 -4.36 5.57
CA GLU A 97 5.44 -5.07 6.30
C GLU A 97 5.27 -4.88 7.82
N ARG A 98 5.32 -6.00 8.54
CA ARG A 98 5.31 -6.08 10.00
C ARG A 98 6.38 -7.07 10.44
N GLN A 99 7.34 -6.60 11.24
CA GLN A 99 8.37 -7.44 11.89
C GLN A 99 9.17 -8.31 10.90
N GLY A 100 9.51 -7.75 9.74
CA GLY A 100 10.23 -8.37 8.65
C GLY A 100 9.39 -9.28 7.75
N ARG A 101 8.06 -9.32 7.94
CA ARG A 101 7.12 -10.10 7.11
C ARG A 101 6.17 -9.19 6.39
N TRP A 102 5.96 -9.42 5.11
CA TRP A 102 4.96 -8.70 4.32
C TRP A 102 3.60 -9.42 4.42
N LEU A 103 2.55 -8.65 4.60
CA LEU A 103 1.19 -9.13 4.76
C LEU A 103 0.35 -8.60 3.60
N VAL A 104 -0.49 -9.45 3.02
CA VAL A 104 -1.48 -9.06 2.02
C VAL A 104 -2.77 -8.65 2.74
N MET A 105 -3.31 -7.51 2.36
CA MET A 105 -4.58 -6.98 2.89
C MET A 105 -5.75 -7.53 2.06
N PRO A 106 -6.91 -7.81 2.67
CA PRO A 106 -8.02 -8.53 2.02
C PRO A 106 -8.91 -7.70 1.08
N ASP A 107 -8.60 -6.42 0.82
CA ASP A 107 -9.43 -5.54 -0.02
C ASP A 107 -8.79 -5.28 -1.40
N ASP A 108 -9.13 -6.16 -2.34
CA ASP A 108 -8.62 -6.09 -3.72
C ASP A 108 -9.17 -4.89 -4.51
N LEU A 109 -10.38 -4.38 -4.17
CA LEU A 109 -10.99 -3.26 -4.90
C LEU A 109 -10.24 -1.96 -4.63
N ARG A 110 -9.98 -1.68 -3.35
CA ARG A 110 -9.17 -0.51 -2.97
C ARG A 110 -7.78 -0.59 -3.58
N ALA A 111 -7.12 -1.75 -3.51
CA ALA A 111 -5.81 -1.95 -4.10
C ALA A 111 -5.81 -1.69 -5.61
N ARG A 112 -6.83 -2.18 -6.33
CA ARG A 112 -6.99 -1.94 -7.78
C ARG A 112 -7.20 -0.46 -8.09
N SER A 113 -8.06 0.25 -7.36
CA SER A 113 -8.27 1.70 -7.56
C SER A 113 -6.99 2.50 -7.35
N LEU A 114 -6.22 2.17 -6.30
CA LEU A 114 -4.94 2.81 -6.00
C LEU A 114 -3.89 2.51 -7.07
N ALA A 115 -3.84 1.27 -7.60
CA ALA A 115 -2.95 0.93 -8.71
C ALA A 115 -3.27 1.76 -9.97
N VAL A 116 -4.55 1.89 -10.33
CA VAL A 116 -4.98 2.73 -11.47
C VAL A 116 -4.60 4.20 -11.24
N ALA A 117 -4.78 4.71 -10.01
CA ALA A 117 -4.39 6.09 -9.69
C ALA A 117 -2.86 6.29 -9.78
N ALA A 118 -2.07 5.32 -9.28
CA ALA A 118 -0.62 5.33 -9.44
C ALA A 118 -0.23 5.29 -10.93
N MET A 119 -0.99 4.56 -11.74
CA MET A 119 -0.76 4.49 -13.17
C MET A 119 -1.01 5.83 -13.87
N ALA A 120 -2.09 6.52 -13.50
CA ALA A 120 -2.39 7.84 -14.03
C ALA A 120 -1.28 8.86 -13.69
N GLN A 121 -0.67 8.76 -12.50
CA GLN A 121 0.39 9.66 -12.06
C GLN A 121 1.74 9.41 -12.74
N ALA A 122 2.12 8.15 -12.97
CA ALA A 122 3.40 7.83 -13.60
C ALA A 122 3.42 8.09 -15.13
N GLY A 123 2.24 8.23 -15.75
CA GLY A 123 2.09 8.58 -17.17
C GLY A 123 2.51 7.47 -18.14
N PRO A 124 2.38 7.69 -19.47
CA PRO A 124 2.52 6.64 -20.50
C PRO A 124 3.91 5.98 -20.58
N ARG A 125 4.92 6.59 -19.95
CA ARG A 125 6.33 6.16 -19.99
C ARG A 125 6.85 5.67 -18.63
N GLY A 126 6.05 5.77 -17.56
CA GLY A 126 6.49 5.48 -16.20
C GLY A 126 6.49 3.99 -15.81
N PHE A 127 5.74 3.14 -16.53
CA PHE A 127 5.70 1.69 -16.29
C PHE A 127 6.74 1.00 -17.13
N LEU A 128 8.01 1.12 -16.73
CA LEU A 128 8.97 0.14 -17.20
C LEU A 128 8.48 -1.23 -16.70
N ARG A 129 8.11 -2.08 -17.68
CA ARG A 129 7.69 -3.47 -17.57
C ARG A 129 8.83 -4.33 -17.00
N SER A 130 9.27 -3.99 -15.80
CA SER A 130 10.22 -4.75 -15.05
C SER A 130 9.43 -5.82 -14.33
N SER A 131 9.82 -7.08 -14.50
CA SER A 131 9.33 -8.21 -13.68
C SER A 131 9.73 -8.09 -12.21
N ILE A 132 10.38 -6.98 -11.84
CA ILE A 132 10.93 -6.67 -10.53
C ILE A 132 10.50 -5.26 -10.11
N ALA A 133 9.97 -5.14 -8.89
CA ALA A 133 9.73 -3.86 -8.22
C ALA A 133 10.54 -3.79 -6.92
N GLY A 134 10.78 -2.59 -6.38
CA GLY A 134 11.53 -2.44 -5.13
C GLY A 134 10.90 -1.38 -4.23
N THR A 135 11.12 -1.53 -2.92
CA THR A 135 10.74 -0.47 -1.97
C THR A 135 11.63 0.76 -2.15
N PRO A 136 11.13 1.98 -1.89
CA PRO A 136 11.92 3.21 -2.02
C PRO A 136 13.19 3.22 -1.16
N ASP A 137 13.12 2.59 0.01
CA ASP A 137 14.25 2.47 0.94
C ASP A 137 15.25 1.36 0.55
N ARG A 138 15.01 0.70 -0.59
CA ARG A 138 15.88 -0.32 -1.19
C ARG A 138 16.18 -1.50 -0.25
N ARG A 139 15.27 -1.80 0.67
CA ARG A 139 15.44 -2.96 1.56
C ARG A 139 14.74 -4.22 1.04
N PHE A 140 13.72 -4.08 0.20
CA PHE A 140 13.00 -5.22 -0.34
C PHE A 140 12.87 -5.12 -1.86
N ILE A 141 12.87 -6.29 -2.50
CA ILE A 141 12.60 -6.48 -3.92
C ILE A 141 11.40 -7.41 -4.04
N PHE A 142 10.46 -7.07 -4.90
CA PHE A 142 9.36 -7.93 -5.35
C PHE A 142 9.67 -8.44 -6.74
N PHE A 143 9.44 -9.72 -7.00
CA PHE A 143 9.63 -10.30 -8.33
C PHE A 143 8.67 -11.45 -8.57
N ASN A 144 8.35 -11.70 -9.84
CA ASN A 144 7.50 -12.82 -10.23
C ASN A 144 8.33 -14.06 -10.54
N THR A 145 7.80 -15.22 -10.20
CA THR A 145 8.28 -16.53 -10.66
C THR A 145 7.09 -17.36 -11.14
N LEU A 146 7.36 -18.33 -12.01
CA LEU A 146 6.38 -19.36 -12.35
C LEU A 146 6.52 -20.50 -11.35
N ARG A 147 5.42 -20.87 -10.69
CA ARG A 147 5.33 -21.96 -9.73
C ARG A 147 4.08 -22.78 -10.03
N ASP A 148 4.27 -24.05 -10.37
CA ASP A 148 3.18 -25.01 -10.57
C ASP A 148 2.09 -24.50 -11.55
N GLY A 149 2.52 -23.81 -12.62
CA GLY A 149 1.62 -23.22 -13.63
C GLY A 149 0.96 -21.90 -13.23
N THR A 150 1.23 -21.39 -12.02
CA THR A 150 0.71 -20.12 -11.50
C THR A 150 1.84 -19.08 -11.41
N THR A 151 1.55 -17.80 -11.62
CA THR A 151 2.56 -16.76 -11.39
C THR A 151 2.55 -16.40 -9.91
N ALA A 152 3.63 -16.67 -9.19
CA ALA A 152 3.79 -16.27 -7.80
C ALA A 152 4.62 -14.99 -7.71
N THR A 153 4.15 -13.99 -6.96
CA THR A 153 4.99 -12.86 -6.56
C THR A 153 5.68 -13.19 -5.25
N LEU A 154 7.01 -13.06 -5.25
CA LEU A 154 7.85 -13.21 -4.08
C LEU A 154 8.42 -11.85 -3.66
N VAL A 155 8.73 -11.73 -2.38
CA VAL A 155 9.52 -10.64 -1.82
C VAL A 155 10.81 -11.17 -1.23
N GLU A 156 11.92 -10.48 -1.48
CA GLU A 156 13.21 -10.76 -0.89
C GLU A 156 13.75 -9.54 -0.17
N ARG A 157 14.28 -9.74 1.05
CA ARG A 157 15.05 -8.72 1.76
C ARG A 157 16.46 -8.63 1.17
N ARG A 158 16.86 -7.45 0.70
CA ARG A 158 18.24 -7.19 0.26
C ARG A 158 19.20 -7.35 1.44
N ARG A 159 20.36 -7.96 1.19
CA ARG A 159 21.46 -7.99 2.16
C ARG A 159 21.98 -6.56 2.34
N GLU A 160 22.10 -6.10 3.59
CA GLU A 160 22.87 -4.91 3.90
C GLU A 160 24.35 -5.24 3.66
N GLY A 161 24.94 -4.65 2.61
CA GLY A 161 26.35 -4.86 2.26
C GLY A 161 26.53 -5.55 0.91
N GLY A 162 26.60 -4.75 -0.15
CA GLY A 162 26.90 -5.21 -1.50
C GLY A 162 26.56 -4.12 -2.50
N VAL A 163 27.45 -3.14 -2.63
CA VAL A 163 27.45 -2.23 -3.77
C VAL A 163 27.49 -3.11 -5.02
N ALA A 164 26.41 -3.16 -5.79
CA ALA A 164 26.49 -3.63 -7.16
C ALA A 164 27.24 -2.54 -7.94
N VAL A 165 28.56 -2.69 -7.98
CA VAL A 165 29.40 -1.97 -8.93
C VAL A 165 29.03 -2.52 -10.31
N THR A 166 28.48 -1.66 -11.15
CA THR A 166 28.55 -1.79 -12.61
C THR A 166 29.43 -0.68 -13.11
#